data_AF-A0A9E7W2P1-F1
#
_entry.id   AF-A0A9E7W2P1-F1
#
_cell.length_a   1.000
_cell.length_b   1.000
_cell.length_c   1.000
_cell.angle_alpha   90.00
_cell.angle_beta   90.00
_cell.angle_gamma   90.00
#
_symmetry.space_group_name_H-M   'P 1'
#
loop_
_entity.id
_entity.type
_entity.pdbx_description
1 polymer ?
#
loop_
_entity_poly.entity_id
_entity_poly.type
_entity_poly.pdbx_seq_one_letter_code
_entity_poly.pdbx_strand_id
1 'polypeptide(L)'
;MAGGQTTDVRDLSRGKIGKSSEATGLRVREAIRRSGLKQRKIASVIGIDETKLSKALSGRRRFTADELLGVATATGVTVRWLLGDESQVSALPPNSAAAAVGDDDANPKRTIAEAAWTLFGRLGFDAVRIADIAAASGVSAPSIHYYFANKSELFDAALDYSVKLAFDRQIAWLDDIADPAQRLERLLKLQSPLGRTERGEWSIWLQTWSRMALDGSTLSNYPLSYERWSRTVQTTLEDGQRTGCFRAGDPRAMADELTSLLDGLGIKVLTGVMDTEIFSQRLRSYLDRAIMRPHNPPPTTATSADRLKESS
;
A
#
# COMPACT_ATOMS: atom_id res chain seq x y z
N MET A 1 -2.38 58.88 6.77
CA MET A 1 -1.65 57.97 5.86
C MET A 1 -0.78 57.08 6.72
N ALA A 2 -0.81 55.76 6.74
CA ALA A 2 -1.77 54.73 6.35
C ALA A 2 -1.39 53.53 7.24
N GLY A 3 -2.38 52.83 7.81
CA GLY A 3 -2.16 51.80 8.82
C GLY A 3 -1.47 50.54 8.27
N GLY A 4 -0.44 50.08 8.98
CA GLY A 4 0.22 48.81 8.71
C GLY A 4 -0.60 47.63 9.23
N GLN A 5 -1.19 46.86 8.31
CA GLN A 5 -1.80 45.57 8.62
C GLN A 5 -0.71 44.55 8.95
N THR A 6 -0.69 44.09 10.20
CA THR A 6 0.07 42.93 10.66
C THR A 6 -0.73 41.69 10.27
N THR A 7 -0.40 41.07 9.14
CA THR A 7 -1.01 39.82 8.70
C THR A 7 -0.49 38.68 9.57
N ASP A 8 -1.36 38.12 10.41
CA ASP A 8 -1.04 37.04 11.35
C ASP A 8 -0.61 35.76 10.59
N VAL A 9 0.62 35.29 10.86
CA VAL A 9 1.21 34.08 10.26
C VAL A 9 0.40 32.81 10.59
N ARG A 10 -0.44 32.86 11.64
CA ARG A 10 -1.39 31.79 11.98
C ARG A 10 -2.58 31.68 11.02
N ASP A 11 -2.94 32.77 10.32
CA ASP A 11 -4.04 32.78 9.34
C ASP A 11 -3.61 32.20 7.98
N LEU A 12 -2.34 32.38 7.60
CA LEU A 12 -1.78 31.80 6.37
C LEU A 12 -1.64 30.27 6.43
N SER A 13 -1.39 29.72 7.62
CA SER A 13 -1.30 28.28 7.86
C SER A 13 -2.69 27.64 7.95
N ARG A 14 -3.66 28.27 8.63
CA ARG A 14 -5.07 27.84 8.60
C ARG A 14 -5.68 27.90 7.19
N GLY A 15 -5.36 28.95 6.42
CA GLY A 15 -5.84 29.13 5.05
C GLY A 15 -5.27 28.12 4.04
N LYS A 16 -4.02 27.67 4.20
CA LYS A 16 -3.44 26.59 3.38
C LYS A 16 -3.94 25.20 3.79
N ILE A 17 -4.10 24.94 5.08
CA ILE A 17 -4.56 23.64 5.62
C ILE A 17 -6.05 23.40 5.30
N GLY A 18 -6.90 24.44 5.36
CA GLY A 18 -8.32 24.36 4.97
C GLY A 18 -8.54 24.09 3.48
N LYS A 19 -7.73 24.71 2.61
CA LYS A 19 -7.81 24.54 1.15
C LYS A 19 -7.52 23.11 0.69
N SER A 20 -6.61 22.39 1.37
CA SER A 20 -6.28 21.00 1.04
C SER A 20 -7.46 20.06 1.36
N SER A 21 -8.08 20.19 2.53
CA SER A 21 -9.23 19.36 2.93
C SER A 21 -10.46 19.60 2.06
N GLU A 22 -10.70 20.85 1.64
CA GLU A 22 -11.81 21.20 0.75
C GLU A 22 -11.60 20.68 -0.68
N ALA A 23 -10.36 20.77 -1.19
CA ALA A 23 -9.99 20.21 -2.50
C ALA A 23 -10.12 18.68 -2.53
N THR A 24 -9.69 17.98 -1.47
CA THR A 24 -9.92 16.54 -1.32
C THR A 24 -11.40 16.22 -1.24
N GLY A 25 -12.20 17.00 -0.49
CA GLY A 25 -13.65 16.82 -0.41
C GLY A 25 -14.36 16.97 -1.76
N LEU A 26 -13.93 17.92 -2.59
CA LEU A 26 -14.44 18.10 -3.96
C LEU A 26 -14.10 16.91 -4.85
N ARG A 27 -12.87 16.39 -4.78
CA ARG A 27 -12.44 15.22 -5.58
C ARG A 27 -13.11 13.94 -5.12
N VAL A 28 -13.28 13.73 -3.82
CA VAL A 28 -14.08 12.61 -3.29
C VAL A 28 -15.52 12.72 -3.79
N ARG A 29 -16.12 13.91 -3.77
CA ARG A 29 -17.48 14.12 -4.31
C ARG A 29 -17.55 13.79 -5.80
N GLU A 30 -16.55 14.19 -6.56
CA GLU A 30 -16.45 13.91 -7.99
C GLU A 30 -16.26 12.41 -8.26
N ALA A 31 -15.42 11.70 -7.51
CA ALA A 31 -15.28 10.24 -7.59
C ALA A 31 -16.59 9.51 -7.27
N ILE A 32 -17.30 9.93 -6.21
CA ILE A 32 -18.60 9.36 -5.86
C ILE A 32 -19.60 9.58 -6.99
N ARG A 33 -19.67 10.81 -7.53
CA ARG A 33 -20.56 11.14 -8.65
C ARG A 33 -20.23 10.31 -9.91
N ARG A 34 -18.96 10.17 -10.26
CA ARG A 34 -18.48 9.36 -11.40
C ARG A 34 -18.67 7.86 -11.22
N SER A 35 -18.76 7.37 -9.98
CA SER A 35 -18.96 5.95 -9.70
C SER A 35 -20.42 5.50 -9.75
N GLY A 36 -21.38 6.43 -9.88
CA GLY A 36 -22.81 6.14 -9.77
C GLY A 36 -23.29 5.75 -8.36
N LEU A 37 -22.38 5.61 -7.38
CA LEU A 37 -22.71 5.19 -6.02
C LEU A 37 -23.39 6.32 -5.22
N LYS A 38 -24.44 5.96 -4.48
CA LYS A 38 -25.08 6.89 -3.53
C LYS A 38 -24.17 7.14 -2.33
N GLN A 39 -24.16 8.35 -1.79
CA GLN A 39 -23.36 8.71 -0.60
C GLN A 39 -23.58 7.76 0.58
N ARG A 40 -24.83 7.37 0.86
CA ARG A 40 -25.16 6.35 1.87
C ARG A 40 -24.41 5.02 1.69
N LYS A 41 -24.22 4.56 0.45
CA LYS A 41 -23.47 3.33 0.17
C LYS A 41 -21.99 3.52 0.46
N ILE A 42 -21.42 4.66 0.10
CA ILE A 42 -20.03 5.01 0.40
C ILE A 42 -19.80 5.13 1.91
N ALA A 43 -20.70 5.81 2.63
CA ALA A 43 -20.66 5.93 4.09
C ALA A 43 -20.63 4.55 4.77
N SER A 44 -21.50 3.64 4.30
CA SER A 44 -21.51 2.25 4.76
C SER A 44 -20.22 1.49 4.45
N VAL A 45 -19.63 1.67 3.26
CA VAL A 45 -18.40 0.97 2.85
C VAL A 45 -17.19 1.43 3.68
N ILE A 46 -17.11 2.71 4.00
CA ILE A 46 -15.99 3.28 4.75
C ILE A 46 -16.22 3.30 6.27
N GLY A 47 -17.34 2.71 6.73
CA GLY A 47 -17.65 2.53 8.15
C GLY A 47 -17.96 3.84 8.90
N ILE A 48 -18.48 4.86 8.22
CA ILE A 48 -18.86 6.13 8.86
C ILE A 48 -20.33 6.47 8.64
N ASP A 49 -20.85 7.30 9.54
CA ASP A 49 -22.18 7.87 9.43
C ASP A 49 -22.29 8.84 8.24
N GLU A 50 -23.43 8.87 7.55
CA GLU A 50 -23.67 9.70 6.36
C GLU A 50 -23.47 11.20 6.66
N THR A 51 -23.83 11.65 7.86
CA THR A 51 -23.60 13.03 8.30
C THR A 51 -22.12 13.35 8.48
N LYS A 52 -21.29 12.39 8.89
CA LYS A 52 -19.82 12.54 8.93
C LYS A 52 -19.22 12.60 7.53
N LEU A 53 -19.73 11.78 6.61
CA LEU A 53 -19.34 11.84 5.20
C LEU A 53 -19.68 13.19 4.57
N SER A 54 -20.90 13.71 4.76
CA SER A 54 -21.28 15.03 4.24
C SER A 54 -20.42 16.18 4.80
N LYS A 55 -20.02 16.10 6.08
CA LYS A 55 -19.07 17.06 6.68
C LYS A 55 -17.68 16.95 6.06
N ALA A 56 -17.23 15.75 5.71
CA ALA A 56 -15.95 15.55 5.05
C ALA A 56 -15.95 16.03 3.60
N LEU A 57 -17.03 15.74 2.86
CA LEU A 57 -17.24 16.21 1.49
C LEU A 57 -17.31 17.74 1.38
N SER A 58 -17.80 18.42 2.42
CA SER A 58 -17.87 19.89 2.48
C SER A 58 -16.60 20.55 3.02
N GLY A 59 -15.53 19.77 3.27
CA GLY A 59 -14.26 20.29 3.80
C GLY A 59 -14.29 20.67 5.29
N ARG A 60 -15.43 20.49 5.98
CA ARG A 60 -15.57 20.75 7.42
C ARG A 60 -14.94 19.67 8.30
N ARG A 61 -14.56 18.54 7.69
CA ARG A 61 -13.88 17.42 8.33
C ARG A 61 -12.84 16.85 7.35
N ARG A 62 -11.68 16.46 7.87
CA ARG A 62 -10.69 15.72 7.09
C ARG A 62 -11.09 14.26 6.98
N PHE A 63 -10.87 13.66 5.81
CA PHE A 63 -10.91 12.22 5.68
C PHE A 63 -9.72 11.61 6.42
N THR A 64 -9.93 10.46 7.06
CA THR A 64 -8.81 9.62 7.50
C THR A 64 -8.22 8.86 6.30
N ALA A 65 -7.02 8.31 6.47
CA ALA A 65 -6.41 7.47 5.45
C ALA A 65 -7.28 6.25 5.09
N ASP A 66 -7.89 5.59 6.09
CA ASP A 66 -8.77 4.43 5.88
C ASP A 66 -10.07 4.82 5.14
N GLU A 67 -10.60 6.01 5.42
CA GLU A 67 -11.77 6.52 4.71
C GLU A 67 -11.45 6.86 3.26
N LEU A 68 -10.29 7.45 2.98
CA LEU A 68 -9.83 7.71 1.60
C LEU A 68 -9.58 6.41 0.85
N LEU A 69 -8.94 5.43 1.48
CA LEU A 69 -8.71 4.11 0.90
C LEU A 69 -10.04 3.40 0.60
N GLY A 70 -10.99 3.45 1.54
CA GLY A 70 -12.32 2.89 1.35
C GLY A 70 -13.11 3.59 0.22
N VAL A 71 -13.02 4.93 0.12
CA VAL A 71 -13.60 5.69 -1.00
C VAL A 71 -12.93 5.29 -2.31
N ALA A 72 -11.59 5.27 -2.37
CA ALA A 72 -10.82 4.92 -3.57
C ALA A 72 -11.14 3.49 -4.05
N THR A 73 -11.24 2.55 -3.11
CA THR A 73 -11.62 1.17 -3.39
C THR A 73 -13.04 1.11 -3.96
N ALA A 74 -14.00 1.81 -3.35
CA ALA A 74 -15.40 1.80 -3.77
C ALA A 74 -15.67 2.52 -5.10
N THR A 75 -15.00 3.65 -5.34
CA THR A 75 -15.20 4.50 -6.52
C THR A 75 -14.23 4.17 -7.67
N GLY A 76 -13.21 3.40 -7.36
CA GLY A 76 -12.23 2.87 -8.29
C GLY A 76 -11.10 3.79 -8.73
N VAL A 77 -11.04 5.00 -8.17
CA VAL A 77 -9.91 5.94 -8.30
C VAL A 77 -8.78 5.59 -7.33
N THR A 78 -7.61 6.23 -7.47
CA THR A 78 -6.51 6.08 -6.50
C THR A 78 -6.60 7.13 -5.40
N VAL A 79 -6.01 6.85 -4.23
CA VAL A 79 -5.93 7.82 -3.13
C VAL A 79 -5.15 9.08 -3.56
N ARG A 80 -4.11 8.93 -4.38
CA ARG A 80 -3.32 10.07 -4.91
C ARG A 80 -4.16 11.03 -5.77
N TRP A 81 -5.08 10.47 -6.57
CA TRP A 81 -6.03 11.29 -7.32
C TRP A 81 -6.94 12.08 -6.39
N LEU A 82 -7.47 11.46 -5.32
CA LEU A 82 -8.29 12.15 -4.31
C LEU A 82 -7.52 13.28 -3.62
N LEU A 83 -6.23 13.09 -3.37
CA LEU A 83 -5.35 14.07 -2.72
C LEU A 83 -4.88 15.20 -3.66
N GLY A 84 -4.96 15.02 -4.98
CA GLY A 84 -4.72 16.08 -5.97
C GLY A 84 -3.31 16.20 -6.50
N ASP A 85 -2.48 15.18 -6.34
CA ASP A 85 -1.15 15.12 -6.94
C ASP A 85 -1.25 14.54 -8.36
N GLU A 86 -1.68 15.36 -9.31
CA GLU A 86 -1.65 15.07 -10.75
C GLU A 86 -0.29 15.43 -11.34
N SER A 87 0.74 14.69 -10.95
CA SER A 87 1.96 14.54 -11.75
C SER A 87 1.81 13.27 -12.59
N GLN A 88 1.55 13.42 -13.90
CA GLN A 88 1.25 12.36 -14.85
C GLN A 88 2.06 11.07 -14.64
N VAL A 89 1.40 9.93 -14.36
CA VAL A 89 1.71 8.61 -14.95
C VAL A 89 0.43 7.77 -14.91
N SER A 90 -0.09 7.48 -16.11
CA SER A 90 -1.10 6.46 -16.36
C SER A 90 -0.61 5.10 -15.84
N ALA A 91 -1.36 4.48 -14.93
CA ALA A 91 -1.10 3.12 -14.45
C ALA A 91 -1.61 2.05 -15.45
N LEU A 92 -1.30 2.24 -16.73
CA LEU A 92 -1.52 1.31 -17.84
C LEU A 92 -0.34 1.47 -18.83
N PRO A 93 0.25 0.38 -19.35
CA PRO A 93 1.14 0.49 -20.49
C PRO A 93 0.38 1.10 -21.69
N PRO A 94 1.03 1.95 -22.52
CA PRO A 94 0.39 2.53 -23.69
C PRO A 94 0.34 1.47 -24.80
N ASN A 95 -0.75 0.69 -24.84
CA ASN A 95 -1.25 0.20 -26.12
C ASN A 95 -2.73 -0.20 -26.05
N SER A 96 -3.59 0.78 -26.34
CA SER A 96 -4.89 0.62 -27.00
C SER A 96 -5.50 2.01 -27.17
N ALA A 97 -4.90 2.81 -28.05
CA ALA A 97 -5.57 3.95 -28.63
C ALA A 97 -6.49 3.45 -29.74
N ALA A 98 -7.66 2.91 -29.37
CA ALA A 98 -8.86 2.90 -30.20
C ALA A 98 -10.07 2.52 -29.32
N ALA A 99 -11.14 3.31 -29.45
CA ALA A 99 -12.46 3.20 -28.82
C ALA A 99 -12.61 3.80 -27.41
N ALA A 100 -12.66 5.13 -27.37
CA ALA A 100 -13.52 5.83 -26.43
C ALA A 100 -15.01 5.64 -26.83
N VAL A 101 -15.88 5.70 -25.81
CA VAL A 101 -17.36 5.87 -25.77
C VAL A 101 -18.15 4.63 -25.32
N GLY A 102 -18.72 4.71 -24.10
CA GLY A 102 -19.93 3.96 -23.68
C GLY A 102 -20.00 3.45 -22.22
N ASP A 103 -20.73 4.19 -21.37
CA ASP A 103 -21.49 3.81 -20.13
C ASP A 103 -20.93 2.91 -19.01
N ASP A 104 -20.59 3.53 -17.86
CA ASP A 104 -21.36 3.60 -16.59
C ASP A 104 -22.10 2.37 -15.98
N ASP A 105 -21.43 1.22 -15.88
CA ASP A 105 -21.70 0.25 -14.80
C ASP A 105 -20.36 -0.33 -14.30
N ALA A 106 -20.24 -0.65 -13.02
CA ALA A 106 -18.97 -1.03 -12.36
C ALA A 106 -18.10 -1.95 -13.24
N ASN A 107 -16.94 -1.46 -13.71
CA ASN A 107 -16.09 -2.12 -14.72
C ASN A 107 -16.07 -3.65 -14.52
N PRO A 108 -16.82 -4.44 -15.33
CA PRO A 108 -17.00 -5.86 -15.09
C PRO A 108 -15.66 -6.63 -15.07
N LYS A 109 -14.68 -6.15 -15.84
CA LYS A 109 -13.32 -6.69 -15.85
C LYS A 109 -12.67 -6.61 -14.47
N ARG A 110 -12.88 -5.52 -13.73
CA ARG A 110 -12.37 -5.34 -12.36
C ARG A 110 -13.10 -6.25 -11.38
N THR A 111 -14.42 -6.33 -11.43
CA THR A 111 -15.21 -7.20 -10.55
C THR A 111 -14.81 -8.66 -10.71
N ILE A 112 -14.58 -9.10 -11.95
CA ILE A 112 -14.08 -10.43 -12.27
C ILE A 112 -12.67 -10.63 -11.70
N ALA A 113 -11.75 -9.67 -11.86
CA ALA A 113 -10.40 -9.75 -11.33
C ALA A 113 -10.35 -9.81 -9.79
N GLU A 114 -11.22 -9.07 -9.10
CA GLU A 114 -11.34 -9.09 -7.63
C GLU A 114 -11.88 -10.44 -7.11
N ALA A 115 -12.89 -10.99 -7.77
CA ALA A 115 -13.42 -12.32 -7.45
C ALA A 115 -12.37 -13.40 -7.70
N ALA A 116 -11.65 -13.31 -8.81
CA ALA A 116 -10.55 -14.20 -9.15
C ALA A 116 -9.42 -14.12 -8.13
N TRP A 117 -8.98 -12.92 -7.74
CA TRP A 117 -7.99 -12.70 -6.68
C TRP A 117 -8.40 -13.39 -5.38
N THR A 118 -9.65 -13.20 -4.95
CA THR A 118 -10.17 -13.82 -3.72
C THR A 118 -10.14 -15.35 -3.79
N LEU A 119 -10.59 -15.92 -4.91
CA LEU A 119 -10.66 -17.38 -5.08
C LEU A 119 -9.28 -18.00 -5.25
N PHE A 120 -8.40 -17.43 -6.07
CA PHE A 120 -7.03 -17.91 -6.26
C PHE A 120 -6.21 -17.81 -4.97
N GLY A 121 -6.36 -16.74 -4.20
CA GLY A 121 -5.66 -16.61 -2.92
C GLY A 121 -6.09 -17.65 -1.89
N ARG A 122 -7.35 -18.10 -1.92
CA ARG A 122 -7.89 -19.07 -0.95
C ARG A 122 -7.77 -20.53 -1.38
N LEU A 123 -7.98 -20.82 -2.66
CA LEU A 123 -8.13 -22.18 -3.18
C LEU A 123 -6.97 -22.59 -4.10
N GLY A 124 -6.17 -21.63 -4.56
CA GLY A 124 -5.08 -21.85 -5.51
C GLY A 124 -5.53 -21.83 -6.97
N PHE A 125 -4.60 -21.50 -7.86
CA PHE A 125 -4.81 -21.40 -9.30
C PHE A 125 -5.45 -22.67 -9.83
N ASP A 126 -4.86 -23.85 -9.60
CA ASP A 126 -5.31 -25.11 -10.22
C ASP A 126 -6.74 -25.50 -9.84
N ALA A 127 -7.13 -25.31 -8.57
CA ALA A 127 -8.42 -25.75 -8.06
C ALA A 127 -9.60 -24.88 -8.55
N VAL A 128 -9.37 -23.60 -8.82
CA VAL A 128 -10.44 -22.64 -9.19
C VAL A 128 -10.84 -22.81 -10.65
N ARG A 129 -12.13 -22.96 -10.93
CA ARG A 129 -12.66 -22.99 -12.31
C ARG A 129 -13.21 -21.63 -12.72
N ILE A 130 -13.27 -21.36 -14.03
CA ILE A 130 -13.90 -20.14 -14.57
C ILE A 130 -15.36 -20.02 -14.10
N ALA A 131 -16.07 -21.14 -13.98
CA ALA A 131 -17.43 -21.18 -13.45
C ALA A 131 -17.53 -20.69 -11.99
N ASP A 132 -16.54 -21.01 -11.15
CA ASP A 132 -16.52 -20.56 -9.75
C ASP A 132 -16.35 -19.04 -9.68
N ILE A 133 -15.50 -18.48 -10.54
CA ILE A 133 -15.27 -17.03 -10.64
C ILE A 133 -16.51 -16.33 -11.16
N ALA A 134 -17.17 -16.88 -12.19
CA ALA A 134 -18.41 -16.35 -12.74
C ALA A 134 -19.50 -16.24 -11.67
N ALA A 135 -19.68 -17.32 -10.89
CA ALA A 135 -20.62 -17.34 -9.79
C ALA A 135 -20.27 -16.31 -8.71
N ALA A 136 -18.99 -16.18 -8.36
CA ALA A 136 -18.53 -15.23 -7.34
C ALA A 136 -18.62 -13.75 -7.78
N SER A 137 -18.41 -13.45 -9.06
CA SER A 137 -18.47 -12.09 -9.60
C SER A 137 -19.87 -11.69 -10.08
N GLY A 138 -20.85 -12.60 -10.07
CA GLY A 138 -22.21 -12.35 -10.53
C GLY A 138 -22.34 -12.16 -12.05
N VAL A 139 -21.37 -12.68 -12.83
CA VAL A 139 -21.38 -12.61 -14.30
C VAL A 139 -21.51 -14.01 -14.90
N SER A 140 -21.79 -14.11 -16.20
CA SER A 140 -21.81 -15.40 -16.88
C SER A 140 -20.39 -15.87 -17.25
N ALA A 141 -20.16 -17.18 -17.34
CA ALA A 141 -18.87 -17.71 -17.81
C ALA A 141 -18.50 -17.21 -19.24
N PRO A 142 -19.44 -17.13 -20.21
CA PRO A 142 -19.17 -16.46 -21.49
C PRO A 142 -18.71 -15.00 -21.35
N SER A 143 -19.24 -14.25 -20.38
CA SER A 143 -18.80 -12.87 -20.10
C SER A 143 -17.35 -12.82 -19.61
N ILE A 144 -16.88 -13.82 -18.86
CA ILE A 144 -15.46 -13.90 -18.47
C ILE A 144 -14.59 -14.11 -19.72
N HIS A 145 -14.97 -15.03 -20.59
CA HIS A 145 -14.23 -15.31 -21.83
C HIS A 145 -14.20 -14.13 -22.81
N TYR A 146 -15.16 -13.21 -22.71
CA TYR A 146 -15.12 -11.95 -23.45
C TYR A 146 -13.98 -11.03 -22.98
N TYR A 147 -13.68 -10.99 -21.68
CA TYR A 147 -12.65 -10.11 -21.10
C TYR A 147 -11.27 -10.75 -20.97
N PHE A 148 -11.22 -12.08 -20.85
CA PHE A 148 -10.00 -12.85 -20.60
C PHE A 148 -9.99 -14.09 -21.48
N ALA A 149 -9.00 -14.21 -22.35
CA ALA A 149 -8.89 -15.31 -23.31
C ALA A 149 -8.74 -16.66 -22.60
N ASN A 150 -8.06 -16.68 -21.45
CA ASN A 150 -7.84 -17.89 -20.67
C ASN A 150 -7.67 -17.59 -19.17
N LYS A 151 -7.60 -18.66 -18.38
CA LYS A 151 -7.46 -18.60 -16.92
C LYS A 151 -6.13 -17.99 -16.47
N SER A 152 -5.05 -18.11 -17.27
CA SER A 152 -3.77 -17.47 -16.96
C SER A 152 -3.88 -15.95 -17.07
N GLU A 153 -4.49 -15.42 -18.14
CA GLU A 153 -4.70 -13.98 -18.29
C GLU A 153 -5.57 -13.41 -17.15
N LEU A 154 -6.56 -14.17 -16.69
CA LEU A 154 -7.36 -13.81 -15.53
C LEU A 154 -6.56 -13.81 -14.21
N PHE A 155 -5.62 -14.75 -14.05
CA PHE A 155 -4.70 -14.75 -12.91
C PHE A 155 -3.77 -13.54 -12.94
N ASP A 156 -3.26 -13.16 -14.12
CA ASP A 156 -2.40 -11.99 -14.27
C ASP A 156 -3.17 -10.70 -13.94
N ALA A 157 -4.43 -10.60 -14.35
CA ALA A 157 -5.31 -9.49 -13.98
C ALA A 157 -5.62 -9.44 -12.48
N ALA A 158 -5.75 -10.61 -11.82
CA ALA A 158 -5.91 -10.70 -10.37
C ALA A 158 -4.62 -10.27 -9.63
N LEU A 159 -3.45 -10.57 -10.19
CA LEU A 159 -2.17 -10.11 -9.66
C LEU A 159 -2.02 -8.59 -9.79
N ASP A 160 -2.34 -8.03 -10.95
CA ASP A 160 -2.33 -6.57 -11.17
C ASP A 160 -3.28 -5.85 -10.21
N TYR A 161 -4.46 -6.45 -9.95
CA TYR A 161 -5.38 -5.96 -8.92
C TYR A 161 -4.73 -5.98 -7.53
N SER A 162 -4.06 -7.07 -7.15
CA SER A 162 -3.35 -7.20 -5.88
C SER A 162 -2.25 -6.14 -5.72
N VAL A 163 -1.43 -5.94 -6.75
CA VAL A 163 -0.35 -4.94 -6.77
C VAL A 163 -0.92 -3.53 -6.61
N LYS A 164 -2.00 -3.22 -7.33
CA LYS A 164 -2.67 -1.92 -7.21
C LYS A 164 -3.19 -1.68 -5.80
N LEU A 165 -3.83 -2.68 -5.20
CA LEU A 165 -4.36 -2.59 -3.83
C LEU A 165 -3.24 -2.38 -2.80
N ALA A 166 -2.13 -3.12 -2.92
CA ALA A 166 -0.96 -2.95 -2.07
C ALA A 166 -0.34 -1.56 -2.22
N PHE A 167 -0.25 -1.05 -3.45
CA PHE A 167 0.28 0.28 -3.73
C PHE A 167 -0.63 1.40 -3.18
N ASP A 168 -1.95 1.27 -3.33
CA ASP A 168 -2.91 2.23 -2.77
C ASP A 168 -2.84 2.27 -1.23
N ARG A 169 -2.63 1.13 -0.56
CA ARG A 169 -2.37 1.08 0.90
C ARG A 169 -1.07 1.77 1.29
N GLN A 170 0.00 1.56 0.53
CA GLN A 170 1.29 2.19 0.78
C GLN A 170 1.19 3.72 0.70
N ILE A 171 0.58 4.26 -0.36
CA ILE A 171 0.39 5.71 -0.48
C ILE A 171 -0.41 6.26 0.69
N ALA A 172 -1.56 5.65 0.99
CA ALA A 172 -2.48 6.17 1.97
C ALA A 172 -1.85 6.29 3.38
N TRP A 173 -0.90 5.41 3.71
CA TRP A 173 -0.41 5.23 5.09
C TRP A 173 1.02 5.71 5.31
N LEU A 174 1.82 5.90 4.26
CA LEU A 174 3.24 6.22 4.39
C LEU A 174 3.58 7.69 4.12
N ASP A 175 2.79 8.40 3.32
CA ASP A 175 3.05 9.81 2.96
C ASP A 175 3.05 10.74 4.19
N ASP A 176 2.33 10.38 5.25
CA ASP A 176 2.24 11.16 6.48
C ASP A 176 3.30 10.79 7.55
N ILE A 177 4.14 9.78 7.31
CA ILE A 177 5.12 9.30 8.30
C ILE A 177 6.49 9.94 8.06
N ALA A 178 6.81 10.95 8.88
CA ALA A 178 8.07 11.67 8.80
C ALA A 178 9.28 10.87 9.34
N ASP A 179 9.07 9.98 10.32
CA ASP A 179 10.14 9.17 10.91
C ASP A 179 10.46 7.94 10.03
N PRO A 180 11.69 7.84 9.47
CA PRO A 180 12.06 6.72 8.60
C PRO A 180 11.96 5.36 9.30
N ALA A 181 12.20 5.27 10.61
CA ALA A 181 12.11 4.02 11.36
C ALA A 181 10.66 3.52 11.42
N GLN A 182 9.73 4.41 11.76
CA GLN A 182 8.29 4.10 11.75
C GLN A 182 7.80 3.79 10.33
N ARG A 183 8.28 4.52 9.32
CA ARG A 183 7.91 4.27 7.92
C ARG A 183 8.36 2.89 7.47
N LEU A 184 9.57 2.47 7.82
CA LEU A 184 10.09 1.13 7.52
C LEU A 184 9.30 0.04 8.25
N GLU A 185 9.01 0.21 9.53
CA GLU A 185 8.20 -0.75 10.29
C GLU A 185 6.81 -0.96 9.66
N ARG A 186 6.16 0.15 9.24
CA ARG A 186 4.87 0.09 8.55
C ARG A 186 4.96 -0.59 7.19
N LEU A 187 5.98 -0.26 6.40
CA LEU A 187 6.26 -0.92 5.11
C LEU A 187 6.37 -2.43 5.29
N LEU A 188 7.17 -2.89 6.26
CA LEU A 188 7.37 -4.31 6.53
C LEU A 188 6.09 -4.98 7.02
N LYS A 189 5.31 -4.32 7.87
CA LYS A 189 4.03 -4.84 8.35
C LYS A 189 3.02 -5.03 7.22
N LEU A 190 2.91 -4.07 6.30
CA LEU A 190 2.03 -4.16 5.12
C LEU A 190 2.39 -5.35 4.24
N GLN A 191 3.66 -5.74 4.21
CA GLN A 191 4.13 -6.87 3.43
C GLN A 191 4.24 -8.17 4.21
N SER A 192 3.90 -8.21 5.50
CA SER A 192 4.07 -9.43 6.31
C SER A 192 2.81 -10.30 6.27
N PRO A 193 2.91 -11.65 6.33
CA PRO A 193 1.76 -12.56 6.31
C PRO A 193 1.00 -12.62 7.66
N LEU A 194 0.99 -11.52 8.41
CA LEU A 194 0.50 -11.46 9.79
C LEU A 194 -1.03 -11.36 9.89
N GLY A 195 -1.73 -11.02 8.82
CA GLY A 195 -3.20 -10.96 8.80
C GLY A 195 -3.86 -11.92 7.82
N ARG A 196 -5.18 -12.07 7.94
CA ARG A 196 -5.97 -13.04 7.14
C ARG A 196 -6.07 -12.64 5.67
N THR A 197 -6.11 -11.34 5.38
CA THR A 197 -6.13 -10.83 3.99
C THR A 197 -4.75 -10.97 3.35
N GLU A 198 -3.72 -10.68 4.14
CA GLU A 198 -2.31 -10.73 3.80
C GLU A 198 -1.89 -12.17 3.47
N ARG A 199 -2.42 -13.18 4.17
CA ARG A 199 -2.20 -14.60 3.80
C ARG A 199 -2.72 -14.93 2.40
N GLY A 200 -3.83 -14.32 1.98
CA GLY A 200 -4.36 -14.48 0.62
C GLY A 200 -3.45 -13.84 -0.43
N GLU A 201 -2.92 -12.65 -0.14
CA GLU A 201 -1.95 -11.95 -1.00
C GLU A 201 -0.65 -12.75 -1.14
N TRP A 202 -0.11 -13.23 -0.02
CA TRP A 202 1.07 -14.08 0.01
C TRP A 202 0.89 -15.42 -0.72
N SER A 203 -0.31 -16.01 -0.63
CA SER A 203 -0.67 -17.20 -1.40
C SER A 203 -0.60 -16.93 -2.91
N ILE A 204 -1.11 -15.78 -3.37
CA ILE A 204 -1.03 -15.39 -4.78
C ILE A 204 0.43 -15.16 -5.19
N TRP A 205 1.23 -14.48 -4.37
CA TRP A 205 2.65 -14.27 -4.64
C TRP A 205 3.43 -15.56 -4.78
N LEU A 206 3.21 -16.53 -3.88
CA LEU A 206 3.86 -17.83 -3.95
C LEU A 206 3.50 -18.60 -5.23
N GLN A 207 2.23 -18.55 -5.64
CA GLN A 207 1.78 -19.13 -6.90
C GLN A 207 2.40 -18.42 -8.11
N THR A 208 2.51 -17.09 -8.08
CA THR A 208 3.19 -16.30 -9.12
C THR A 208 4.65 -16.69 -9.25
N TRP A 209 5.41 -16.78 -8.14
CA TRP A 209 6.82 -17.19 -8.16
C TRP A 209 7.00 -18.58 -8.75
N SER A 210 6.15 -19.53 -8.35
CA SER A 210 6.18 -20.90 -8.90
C SER A 210 5.93 -20.90 -10.41
N ARG A 211 4.95 -20.12 -10.90
CA ARG A 211 4.65 -20.04 -12.34
C ARG A 211 5.77 -19.37 -13.12
N MET A 212 6.33 -18.27 -12.60
CA MET A 212 7.45 -17.57 -13.24
C MET A 212 8.70 -18.44 -13.37
N ALA A 213 8.95 -19.31 -12.39
CA ALA A 213 10.06 -20.25 -12.42
C ALA A 213 9.90 -21.34 -13.51
N LEU A 214 8.67 -21.62 -13.96
CA LEU A 214 8.36 -22.67 -14.93
C LEU A 214 8.16 -22.11 -16.35
N ASP A 215 7.43 -21.00 -16.48
CA ASP A 215 6.93 -20.50 -17.76
C ASP A 215 7.78 -19.33 -18.33
N GLY A 216 8.73 -18.81 -17.56
CA GLY A 216 9.54 -17.65 -17.92
C GLY A 216 8.84 -16.30 -17.69
N SER A 217 9.60 -15.21 -17.76
CA SER A 217 9.20 -13.87 -17.32
C SER A 217 8.15 -13.16 -18.19
N THR A 218 7.56 -13.82 -19.17
CA THR A 218 6.65 -13.22 -20.17
C THR A 218 5.20 -13.11 -19.68
N LEU A 219 4.86 -13.75 -18.56
CA LEU A 219 3.49 -13.83 -18.06
C LEU A 219 3.11 -12.74 -17.06
N SER A 220 4.04 -11.92 -16.55
CA SER A 220 3.70 -11.01 -15.45
C SER A 220 4.58 -9.76 -15.39
N ASN A 221 3.97 -8.63 -15.00
CA ASN A 221 4.65 -7.39 -14.61
C ASN A 221 5.35 -7.50 -13.23
N TYR A 222 5.55 -8.71 -12.71
CA TYR A 222 6.20 -8.94 -11.42
C TYR A 222 7.57 -8.28 -11.28
N PRO A 223 8.53 -8.41 -12.22
CA PRO A 223 9.86 -7.80 -12.04
C PRO A 223 9.78 -6.28 -11.85
N LEU A 224 8.90 -5.60 -12.59
CA LEU A 224 8.65 -4.16 -12.46
C LEU A 224 7.99 -3.83 -11.12
N SER A 225 7.04 -4.66 -10.68
CA SER A 225 6.33 -4.49 -9.39
C SER A 225 7.28 -4.67 -8.20
N TYR A 226 8.15 -5.69 -8.27
CA TYR A 226 9.18 -5.94 -7.27
C TYR A 226 10.24 -4.83 -7.25
N GLU A 227 10.71 -4.37 -8.41
CA GLU A 227 11.68 -3.27 -8.50
C GLU A 227 11.12 -1.99 -7.86
N ARG A 228 9.85 -1.66 -8.14
CA ARG A 228 9.18 -0.50 -7.55
C ARG A 228 9.11 -0.61 -6.03
N TRP A 229 8.75 -1.79 -5.53
CA TRP A 229 8.72 -2.08 -4.09
C TRP A 229 10.10 -1.93 -3.45
N SER A 230 11.12 -2.57 -4.03
CA SER A 230 12.51 -2.49 -3.56
C SER A 230 13.00 -1.04 -3.51
N ARG A 231 12.63 -0.23 -4.50
CA ARG A 231 12.93 1.22 -4.53
C ARG A 231 12.29 1.98 -3.37
N THR A 232 11.05 1.68 -3.00
CA THR A 232 10.38 2.31 -1.83
C THR A 232 11.10 2.00 -0.52
N VAL A 233 11.56 0.75 -0.36
CA VAL A 233 12.37 0.34 0.80
C VAL A 233 13.72 1.06 0.77
N GLN A 234 14.40 1.08 -0.38
CA GLN A 234 15.68 1.77 -0.57
C GLN A 234 15.59 3.25 -0.19
N THR A 235 14.62 4.00 -0.72
CA THR A 235 14.41 5.41 -0.37
C THR A 235 14.16 5.60 1.13
N THR A 236 13.48 4.63 1.76
CA THR A 236 13.29 4.68 3.22
C THR A 236 14.60 4.48 3.99
N LEU A 237 15.45 3.59 3.52
CA LEU A 237 16.78 3.36 4.10
C LEU A 237 17.69 4.58 3.92
N GLU A 238 17.70 5.20 2.73
CA GLU A 238 18.44 6.43 2.43
C GLU A 238 18.06 7.56 3.38
N ASP A 239 16.75 7.78 3.59
CA ASP A 239 16.26 8.80 4.52
C ASP A 239 16.66 8.52 5.96
N GLY A 240 16.60 7.26 6.40
CA GLY A 240 16.99 6.90 7.76
C GLY A 240 18.51 6.98 7.99
N GLN A 241 19.32 6.72 6.97
CA GLN A 241 20.76 6.96 7.02
C GLN A 241 21.07 8.45 7.09
N ARG A 242 20.40 9.27 6.27
CA ARG A 242 20.56 10.74 6.25
C ARG A 242 20.18 11.39 7.58
N THR A 243 19.13 10.88 8.24
CA THR A 243 18.68 11.35 9.56
C THR A 243 19.43 10.71 10.73
N GLY A 244 20.32 9.75 10.44
CA GLY A 244 21.21 9.11 11.42
C GLY A 244 20.55 8.02 12.27
N CYS A 245 19.33 7.60 11.96
CA CYS A 245 18.62 6.53 12.68
C CYS A 245 19.00 5.12 12.19
N PHE A 246 19.50 4.99 10.95
CA PHE A 246 19.97 3.72 10.39
C PHE A 246 21.49 3.68 10.24
N ARG A 247 22.04 2.46 10.17
CA ARG A 247 23.46 2.20 9.90
C ARG A 247 23.83 2.66 8.49
N ALA A 248 25.07 3.15 8.36
CA ALA A 248 25.65 3.42 7.05
C ALA A 248 25.91 2.11 6.28
N GLY A 249 25.75 2.15 4.97
CA GLY A 249 25.90 1.02 4.06
C GLY A 249 25.30 1.35 2.71
N ASP A 250 25.45 0.47 1.71
CA ASP A 250 24.78 0.61 0.42
C ASP A 250 23.26 0.37 0.59
N PRO A 251 22.40 1.41 0.43
CA PRO A 251 20.96 1.28 0.62
C PRO A 251 20.33 0.25 -0.32
N ARG A 252 20.88 0.09 -1.52
CA ARG A 252 20.35 -0.85 -2.51
C ARG A 252 20.59 -2.29 -2.07
N ALA A 253 21.83 -2.61 -1.66
CA ALA A 253 22.16 -3.93 -1.12
C ALA A 253 21.38 -4.23 0.17
N MET A 254 21.27 -3.25 1.08
CA MET A 254 20.49 -3.41 2.32
C MET A 254 19.00 -3.64 2.06
N ALA A 255 18.42 -2.96 1.06
CA ALA A 255 17.04 -3.19 0.64
C ALA A 255 16.85 -4.60 0.10
N ASP A 256 17.74 -5.05 -0.79
CA ASP A 256 17.69 -6.39 -1.38
C ASP A 256 17.81 -7.51 -0.34
N GLU A 257 18.73 -7.38 0.62
CA GLU A 257 18.87 -8.32 1.73
C GLU A 257 17.61 -8.34 2.62
N LEU A 258 17.05 -7.16 2.94
CA LEU A 258 15.85 -7.04 3.77
C LEU A 258 14.62 -7.64 3.09
N THR A 259 14.39 -7.36 1.80
CA THR A 259 13.25 -7.92 1.06
C THR A 259 13.40 -9.43 0.88
N SER A 260 14.61 -9.91 0.57
CA SER A 260 14.90 -11.35 0.47
C SER A 260 14.66 -12.08 1.79
N LEU A 261 15.07 -11.48 2.92
CA LEU A 261 14.78 -12.04 4.24
C LEU A 261 13.27 -12.10 4.50
N LEU A 262 12.54 -11.02 4.18
CA LEU A 262 11.10 -10.95 4.38
C LEU A 262 10.38 -12.05 3.59
N ASP A 263 10.75 -12.24 2.32
CA ASP A 263 10.25 -13.31 1.44
C ASP A 263 10.49 -14.69 2.04
N GLY A 264 11.73 -14.98 2.45
CA GLY A 264 12.08 -16.26 3.07
C GLY A 264 11.37 -16.52 4.40
N LEU A 265 11.21 -15.50 5.24
CA LEU A 265 10.45 -15.60 6.49
C LEU A 265 8.95 -15.80 6.22
N GLY A 266 8.40 -15.09 5.22
CA GLY A 266 6.99 -15.20 4.87
C GLY A 266 6.62 -16.57 4.32
N ILE A 267 7.46 -17.17 3.48
CA ILE A 267 7.28 -18.56 3.01
C ILE A 267 7.24 -19.53 4.19
N LYS A 268 8.14 -19.39 5.18
CA LYS A 268 8.13 -20.25 6.38
C LYS A 268 6.82 -20.11 7.18
N VAL A 269 6.25 -18.90 7.25
CA VAL A 269 4.96 -18.68 7.91
C VAL A 269 3.80 -19.30 7.15
N LEU A 270 3.77 -19.16 5.83
CA LEU A 270 2.73 -19.75 5.00
C LEU A 270 2.73 -21.28 5.01
N THR A 271 3.93 -21.88 5.02
CA THR A 271 4.11 -23.33 5.01
C THR A 271 3.99 -23.98 6.39
N GLY A 272 3.78 -23.17 7.45
CA GLY A 272 3.66 -23.64 8.83
C GLY A 272 4.98 -24.04 9.49
N VAL A 273 6.12 -23.83 8.81
CA VAL A 273 7.46 -24.03 9.38
C VAL A 273 7.77 -23.01 10.49
N MET A 274 7.09 -21.86 10.47
CA MET A 274 7.27 -20.77 11.42
C MET A 274 5.92 -20.18 11.82
N ASP A 275 5.73 -19.88 13.10
CA ASP A 275 4.57 -19.10 13.55
C ASP A 275 4.80 -17.58 13.40
N THR A 276 3.72 -16.81 13.53
CA THR A 276 3.75 -15.35 13.36
C THR A 276 4.53 -14.61 14.46
N GLU A 277 4.68 -15.22 15.63
CA GLU A 277 5.41 -14.64 16.76
C GLU A 277 6.93 -14.73 16.50
N ILE A 278 7.41 -15.93 16.16
CA ILE A 278 8.80 -16.18 15.77
C ILE A 278 9.16 -15.34 14.54
N PHE A 279 8.26 -15.21 13.56
CA PHE A 279 8.44 -14.32 12.42
C PHE A 279 8.76 -12.89 12.86
N SER A 280 7.92 -12.33 13.73
CA SER A 280 8.04 -10.96 14.21
C SER A 280 9.35 -10.76 14.98
N GLN A 281 9.73 -11.73 15.81
CA GLN A 281 11.00 -11.72 16.54
C GLN A 281 12.22 -11.78 15.61
N ARG A 282 12.19 -12.63 14.57
CA ARG A 282 13.28 -12.77 13.60
C ARG A 282 13.46 -11.52 12.75
N LEU A 283 12.37 -10.93 12.28
CA LEU A 283 12.40 -9.68 11.54
C LEU A 283 12.97 -8.55 12.40
N ARG A 284 12.46 -8.37 13.63
CA ARG A 284 12.98 -7.37 14.58
C ARG A 284 14.46 -7.57 14.88
N SER A 285 14.90 -8.81 15.14
CA SER A 285 16.31 -9.13 15.38
C SER A 285 17.21 -8.82 14.19
N TYR A 286 16.71 -8.98 12.96
CA TYR A 286 17.44 -8.56 11.77
C TYR A 286 17.54 -7.04 11.68
N LEU A 287 16.42 -6.31 11.84
CA LEU A 287 16.42 -4.86 11.80
C LEU A 287 17.40 -4.28 12.84
N ASP A 288 17.37 -4.78 14.08
CA ASP A 288 18.26 -4.33 15.14
C ASP A 288 19.75 -4.56 14.80
N ARG A 289 20.10 -5.65 14.10
CA ARG A 289 21.50 -6.02 13.77
C ARG A 289 22.04 -5.46 12.46
N ALA A 290 21.18 -5.31 11.45
CA ALA A 290 21.58 -4.93 10.09
C ALA A 290 21.16 -3.49 9.73
N ILE A 291 20.03 -2.99 10.24
CA ILE A 291 19.44 -1.72 9.79
C ILE A 291 19.56 -0.61 10.84
N MET A 292 19.08 -0.82 12.05
CA MET A 292 18.97 0.21 13.09
C MET A 292 20.33 0.63 13.62
N ARG A 293 20.62 1.93 13.73
CA ARG A 293 21.86 2.36 14.38
C ARG A 293 21.81 1.95 15.87
N PRO A 294 22.86 1.31 16.43
CA PRO A 294 22.87 0.97 17.84
C PRO A 294 22.66 2.24 18.67
N HIS A 295 21.73 2.20 19.61
CA HIS A 295 21.63 3.26 20.60
C HIS A 295 22.84 3.12 21.52
N ASN A 296 23.87 3.94 21.32
CA ASN A 296 24.93 4.04 22.31
C ASN A 296 24.32 4.76 23.51
N PRO A 297 24.17 4.14 24.69
CA PRO A 297 23.87 4.91 25.88
C PRO A 297 24.98 5.97 26.02
N PRO A 298 24.66 7.21 26.46
CA PRO A 298 25.69 8.21 26.71
C PRO A 298 26.74 7.58 27.64
N PRO A 299 28.04 7.85 27.43
CA PRO A 299 29.07 7.32 28.31
C PRO A 299 28.70 7.72 29.73
N THR A 300 28.47 6.72 30.58
CA THR A 300 28.23 6.92 32.00
C THR A 300 29.36 7.81 32.47
N THR A 301 29.05 9.06 32.83
CA THR A 301 30.02 9.97 33.42
C THR A 301 30.50 9.27 34.68
N ALA A 302 31.67 8.65 34.60
CA ALA A 302 32.36 8.12 35.76
C ALA A 302 32.43 9.27 36.75
N THR A 303 31.63 9.17 37.80
CA THR A 303 31.57 10.18 38.84
C THR A 303 32.97 10.24 39.41
N SER A 304 33.48 11.45 39.59
CA SER A 304 34.84 11.78 40.06
C SER A 304 35.21 11.19 41.44
N ALA A 305 34.39 10.29 41.99
CA ALA A 305 34.59 9.59 43.25
C ALA A 305 35.50 8.35 43.13
N ASP A 306 35.67 7.74 41.94
CA ASP A 306 36.53 6.54 41.79
C ASP A 306 38.01 6.86 41.55
N ARG A 307 38.38 8.13 41.32
CA ARG A 307 39.78 8.53 41.09
C ARG A 307 40.59 8.77 42.37
N LEU A 308 40.00 8.56 43.55
CA LEU A 308 40.63 8.77 44.86
C LEU A 308 40.95 7.48 45.63
N LYS A 309 40.74 6.29 45.04
CA LYS A 309 41.08 5.01 45.68
C LYS A 309 42.38 4.34 45.21
N GLU A 310 43.10 4.93 44.25
CA GLU A 310 44.40 4.39 43.78
C GLU A 310 45.63 5.18 44.28
N SER A 311 45.47 6.08 45.25
CA SER A 311 46.58 6.83 45.86
C SER A 311 46.59 6.73 47.40
N SER A 312 46.51 5.53 47.95
CA SER A 312 46.82 5.23 49.35
C SER A 312 47.57 3.92 49.47
#